data_AF-A0A914CLT5-F1
#
_entry.id   AF-A0A914CLT5-F1
#
_cell.length_a   1.000
_cell.length_b   1.000
_cell.length_c   1.000
_cell.angle_alpha   90.00
_cell.angle_beta   90.00
_cell.angle_gamma   90.00
#
_symmetry.space_group_name_H-M   'P 1'
#
loop_
_entity.id
_entity.type
_entity.pdbx_description
1 polymer ?
#
loop_
_entity_poly.entity_id
_entity_poly.type
_entity_poly.pdbx_seq_one_letter_code
_entity_poly.pdbx_strand_id
1 'polypeptide(L)'
;MIVATVFFMLGSFFYKKVPPKENVIFRVAGVMKVAIRNKFFRSPPVKRDHWIEYFLDTHKCENDPKCLALRSSKRHSKECAQTKFVDDIKSLVRVTIMMLPVPMFWALYDQQGSRWIIQAVAMDAQLTSGFALLPDQMATLNAILIMLFIPLFQIIIYPGFEKMGIRTTSLRRMVIGGLLAAAAFITSGFVQIAVNETLPDVPGDSTAFLSVINSFPNASSCFVNVTIPGVPGASAYSIPANSSLIDDNVQKRKELYRLSTGDSKSFEVNLAFSGTNCYGHKSIKYPVTLEGGKSYYIAATPQGILHNETHWDKPQEGEGQNAVSINLVSPCNRVSPNVTWANCQNETLKAYADRLALCAYDGTEKQNPCNPRDANEYYYWKDIDDDWHIENFTAWKNSVDDNTTVASMTVYEFRDVKKGVYRLYYVKYPDGNSDRTPSSDQIIAIPVNDVAIEITGMGAVFTLTVSLNGSTTDSVSTNIHNVHVIVPKNHVSILWQVPQYVIITAGEILFSITGLEFSYSQAAPSMKSVVQAIWLFTVAIGDLIIIIIALIPESNLAIEMFVFAGAMIVVVGIFALMAVFYYEYVDYSQGEDDSTASTLSDVENDEISHGKINHGYDKAFDTSSDLRLRM
;
A
#
# COMPACT_ATOMS: atom_id res chain seq x y z
N MET A 1 -24.07 5.93 4.01
CA MET A 1 -24.21 6.88 5.13
C MET A 1 -25.67 7.17 5.49
N ILE A 2 -26.50 7.65 4.57
CA ILE A 2 -27.93 7.96 4.85
C ILE A 2 -28.67 6.80 5.53
N VAL A 3 -28.54 5.57 5.01
CA VAL A 3 -29.16 4.36 5.60
C VAL A 3 -28.70 4.12 7.05
N ALA A 4 -27.40 4.22 7.32
CA ALA A 4 -26.84 4.07 8.67
C ALA A 4 -27.37 5.16 9.62
N THR A 5 -27.49 6.41 9.15
CA THR A 5 -28.07 7.51 9.93
C THR A 5 -29.54 7.25 10.25
N VAL A 6 -30.32 6.73 9.29
CA VAL A 6 -31.73 6.35 9.52
C VAL A 6 -31.82 5.24 10.57
N PHE A 7 -31.02 4.18 10.47
CA PHE A 7 -30.97 3.12 11.49
C PHE A 7 -30.57 3.66 12.87
N PHE A 8 -29.58 4.55 12.93
CA PHE A 8 -29.17 5.19 14.19
C PHE A 8 -30.28 6.05 14.81
N MET A 9 -30.99 6.84 13.99
CA MET A 9 -32.13 7.64 14.44
C MET A 9 -33.29 6.77 14.91
N LEU A 10 -33.57 5.64 14.24
CA LEU A 10 -34.55 4.65 14.69
C LEU A 10 -34.15 4.02 16.03
N GLY A 11 -32.86 3.80 16.27
CA GLY A 11 -32.34 3.33 17.55
C GLY A 11 -32.50 4.33 18.69
N SER A 12 -32.65 5.63 18.40
CA SER A 12 -32.71 6.69 19.42
C SER A 12 -33.89 6.57 20.40
N PHE A 13 -34.96 5.87 20.01
CA PHE A 13 -36.10 5.57 20.89
C PHE A 13 -35.73 4.63 22.06
N PHE A 14 -34.67 3.84 21.92
CA PHE A 14 -34.20 2.92 22.95
C PHE A 14 -33.13 3.54 23.87
N TYR A 15 -32.67 4.76 23.60
CA TYR A 15 -31.62 5.42 24.40
C TYR A 15 -32.19 6.22 25.57
N LYS A 16 -31.63 6.00 26.77
CA LYS A 16 -31.86 6.85 27.94
C LYS A 16 -31.02 8.13 27.82
N LYS A 17 -31.68 9.26 27.57
CA LYS A 17 -31.03 10.57 27.40
C LYS A 17 -30.63 11.15 28.76
N VAL A 18 -29.33 11.30 29.00
CA VAL A 18 -28.77 11.92 30.21
C VAL A 18 -28.44 13.38 29.88
N PRO A 19 -28.72 14.36 30.76
CA PRO A 19 -28.40 15.77 30.49
C PRO A 19 -26.88 15.96 30.26
N PRO A 20 -26.49 16.89 29.38
CA PRO A 20 -25.09 17.13 29.05
C PRO A 20 -24.32 17.59 30.29
N LYS A 21 -23.21 16.90 30.59
CA LYS A 21 -22.24 17.33 31.63
C LYS A 21 -21.36 18.46 31.08
N GLU A 22 -20.86 19.33 31.95
CA GLU A 22 -20.00 20.48 31.58
C GLU A 22 -18.78 20.06 30.71
N ASN A 23 -18.28 20.97 29.87
CA ASN A 23 -17.09 20.75 29.04
C ASN A 23 -15.81 20.67 29.90
N VAL A 24 -15.39 19.43 30.20
CA VAL A 24 -14.21 19.15 31.03
C VAL A 24 -12.91 19.66 30.38
N ILE A 25 -12.77 19.57 29.05
CA ILE A 25 -11.55 19.95 28.32
C ILE A 25 -11.14 21.41 28.56
N PHE A 26 -12.08 22.36 28.39
CA PHE A 26 -11.78 23.79 28.59
C PHE A 26 -11.40 24.09 30.03
N ARG A 27 -12.00 23.39 30.99
CA ARG A 27 -11.69 23.54 32.41
C ARG A 27 -10.28 23.02 32.73
N VAL A 28 -9.91 21.86 32.19
CA VAL A 28 -8.54 21.31 32.32
C VAL A 28 -7.50 22.27 31.73
N ALA A 29 -7.72 22.78 30.52
CA ALA A 29 -6.83 23.75 29.88
C ALA A 29 -6.69 25.05 30.69
N GLY A 30 -7.79 25.55 31.26
CA GLY A 30 -7.80 26.72 32.14
C GLY A 30 -6.96 26.51 33.41
N VAL A 31 -7.12 25.35 34.08
CA VAL A 31 -6.33 24.98 35.26
C VAL A 31 -4.85 24.88 34.92
N MET A 32 -4.50 24.18 33.83
CA MET A 32 -3.10 24.04 33.39
C MET A 32 -2.46 25.40 33.07
N LYS A 33 -3.17 26.29 32.35
CA LYS A 33 -2.69 27.63 32.02
C LYS A 33 -2.40 28.47 33.27
N VAL A 34 -3.29 28.44 34.26
CA VAL A 34 -3.12 29.18 35.51
C VAL A 34 -1.98 28.58 36.34
N ALA A 35 -1.87 27.25 36.42
CA ALA A 35 -0.79 26.56 37.13
C ALA A 35 0.59 26.88 36.52
N ILE A 36 0.74 26.81 35.19
CA ILE A 36 1.98 27.15 34.48
C ILE A 36 2.32 28.63 34.70
N ARG A 37 1.33 29.52 34.59
CA ARG A 37 1.53 30.96 34.83
C ARG A 37 2.02 31.22 36.25
N ASN A 38 1.41 30.57 37.24
CA ASN A 38 1.79 30.75 38.64
C ASN A 38 3.17 30.16 38.96
N LYS A 39 3.58 29.07 38.30
CA LYS A 39 4.92 28.47 38.47
C LYS A 39 6.04 29.32 37.86
N PHE A 40 5.83 29.84 36.64
CA PHE A 40 6.89 30.53 35.89
C PHE A 40 6.90 32.05 36.04
N PHE A 41 5.74 32.69 36.25
CA PHE A 41 5.60 34.16 36.24
C PHE A 41 5.28 34.77 37.61
N ARG A 42 5.04 33.95 38.65
CA ARG A 42 4.86 34.42 40.04
C ARG A 42 5.86 33.73 40.93
N SER A 43 6.44 34.46 41.89
CA SER A 43 7.18 33.85 42.99
C SER A 43 6.18 33.13 43.89
N PRO A 44 6.23 31.78 43.99
CA PRO A 44 5.22 31.04 44.74
C PRO A 44 5.42 31.24 46.25
N PRO A 45 4.33 31.37 47.03
CA PRO A 45 4.41 31.50 48.49
C PRO A 45 4.80 30.18 49.19
N VAL A 46 4.55 29.02 48.55
CA VAL A 46 4.84 27.68 49.08
C VAL A 46 5.41 26.79 47.97
N LYS A 47 6.46 26.02 48.24
CA LYS A 47 6.94 24.98 47.31
C LYS A 47 5.96 23.80 47.33
N ARG A 48 5.48 23.41 46.15
CA ARG A 48 4.57 22.27 45.93
C ARG A 48 5.31 21.14 45.23
N ASP A 49 4.92 19.90 45.51
CA ASP A 49 5.59 18.71 44.95
C ASP A 49 5.28 18.52 43.46
N HIS A 50 4.08 18.92 43.01
CA HIS A 50 3.68 18.84 41.62
C HIS A 50 3.31 20.21 41.04
N TRP A 51 3.67 20.48 39.78
CA TRP A 51 3.49 21.80 39.15
C TRP A 51 2.01 22.22 38.96
N ILE A 52 1.08 21.25 38.92
CA ILE A 52 -0.36 21.54 38.78
C ILE A 52 -0.94 22.14 40.07
N GLU A 53 -0.34 21.84 41.23
CA GLU A 53 -0.83 22.33 42.53
C GLU A 53 -0.71 23.85 42.69
N TYR A 54 0.16 24.50 41.90
CA TYR A 54 0.26 25.97 41.85
C TYR A 54 -1.04 26.65 41.37
N PHE A 55 -2.02 25.89 40.85
CA PHE A 55 -3.39 26.38 40.65
C PHE A 55 -4.08 26.77 41.96
N LEU A 56 -3.88 25.96 43.01
CA LEU A 56 -4.54 26.12 44.31
C LEU A 56 -4.07 27.38 45.05
N ASP A 57 -2.89 27.93 44.71
CA ASP A 57 -2.38 29.16 45.32
C ASP A 57 -3.22 30.40 44.98
N THR A 58 -4.00 30.34 43.90
CA THR A 58 -4.97 31.40 43.53
C THR A 58 -6.41 31.06 43.92
N HIS A 59 -6.68 29.86 44.40
CA HIS A 59 -8.04 29.39 44.70
C HIS A 59 -8.32 29.37 46.21
N LYS A 60 -9.37 30.08 46.63
CA LYS A 60 -9.90 29.95 48.00
C LYS A 60 -11.04 28.92 48.01
N CYS A 61 -10.83 27.76 48.62
CA CYS A 61 -11.84 26.70 48.70
C CYS A 61 -13.08 27.08 49.51
N GLU A 62 -12.97 28.08 50.40
CA GLU A 62 -14.07 28.55 51.26
C GLU A 62 -15.20 29.26 50.51
N ASN A 63 -14.89 29.85 49.34
CA ASN A 63 -15.82 30.69 48.59
C ASN A 63 -16.39 30.00 47.34
N ASP A 64 -16.04 28.73 47.10
CA ASP A 64 -16.50 28.00 45.90
C ASP A 64 -17.86 27.36 46.15
N PRO A 65 -18.90 27.69 45.36
CA PRO A 65 -20.22 27.06 45.49
C PRO A 65 -20.18 25.53 45.35
N LYS A 66 -19.27 24.95 44.56
CA LYS A 66 -19.12 23.48 44.44
C LYS A 66 -18.49 22.86 45.70
N CYS A 67 -17.56 23.56 46.36
CA CYS A 67 -16.97 23.11 47.62
C CYS A 67 -17.95 23.26 48.79
N LEU A 68 -18.76 24.33 48.80
CA LEU A 68 -19.83 24.53 49.78
C LEU A 68 -20.91 23.44 49.65
N ALA A 69 -21.27 23.05 48.43
CA ALA A 69 -22.21 21.96 48.17
C ALA A 69 -21.68 20.57 48.58
N LEU A 70 -20.36 20.32 48.49
CA LEU A 70 -19.76 19.09 49.02
C LEU A 70 -19.71 19.08 50.55
N ARG A 71 -19.53 20.25 51.17
CA ARG A 71 -19.50 20.42 52.64
C ARG A 71 -20.84 20.20 53.31
N SER A 72 -21.97 20.43 52.61
CA SER A 72 -23.31 20.20 53.15
C SER A 72 -23.65 18.71 53.27
N SER A 73 -22.95 17.85 52.54
CA SER A 73 -22.93 16.40 52.79
C SER A 73 -22.05 16.12 54.02
N LYS A 74 -22.66 15.67 55.13
CA LYS A 74 -21.96 15.35 56.41
C LYS A 74 -20.73 14.45 56.24
N ARG A 75 -20.68 13.69 55.15
CA ARG A 75 -19.66 12.71 54.80
C ARG A 75 -18.32 13.30 54.32
N HIS A 76 -18.30 14.53 53.76
CA HIS A 76 -17.11 15.12 53.09
C HIS A 76 -16.77 16.55 53.57
N SER A 77 -17.02 16.84 54.85
CA SER A 77 -16.91 18.17 55.49
C SER A 77 -15.58 18.92 55.29
N LYS A 78 -14.48 18.24 54.95
CA LYS A 78 -13.13 18.83 54.79
C LYS A 78 -12.58 18.84 53.35
N GLU A 79 -13.26 18.23 52.38
CA GLU A 79 -12.70 18.06 51.03
C GLU A 79 -13.06 19.21 50.09
N CYS A 80 -12.06 19.77 49.42
CA CYS A 80 -12.25 20.78 48.39
C CYS A 80 -12.42 20.13 47.02
N ALA A 81 -13.54 20.40 46.34
CA ALA A 81 -13.86 19.88 45.01
C ALA A 81 -12.73 20.11 43.99
N GLN A 82 -12.03 21.22 44.14
CA GLN A 82 -10.99 21.68 43.22
C GLN A 82 -9.65 20.99 43.47
N THR A 83 -9.38 20.57 44.72
CA THR A 83 -8.23 19.73 45.04
C THR A 83 -8.40 18.36 44.41
N LYS A 84 -9.59 17.74 44.56
CA LYS A 84 -9.93 16.48 43.88
C LYS A 84 -9.80 16.60 42.36
N PHE A 85 -10.27 17.70 41.78
CA PHE A 85 -10.13 17.95 40.35
C PHE A 85 -8.66 18.14 39.92
N VAL A 86 -7.82 18.78 40.73
CA VAL A 86 -6.37 18.88 40.48
C VAL A 86 -5.71 17.50 40.49
N ASP A 87 -6.10 16.62 41.42
CA ASP A 87 -5.60 15.25 41.50
C ASP A 87 -6.07 14.38 40.31
N ASP A 88 -7.31 14.58 39.85
CA ASP A 88 -7.81 13.99 38.60
C ASP A 88 -6.95 14.43 37.40
N ILE A 89 -6.54 15.71 37.32
CA ILE A 89 -5.66 16.21 36.25
C ILE A 89 -4.24 15.64 36.37
N LYS A 90 -3.69 15.48 37.59
CA LYS A 90 -2.38 14.82 37.76
C LYS A 90 -2.39 13.41 37.19
N SER A 91 -3.47 12.66 37.45
CA SER A 91 -3.66 11.31 36.95
C SER A 91 -3.76 11.28 35.42
N LEU A 92 -4.52 12.23 34.84
CA LEU A 92 -4.58 12.46 33.39
C LEU A 92 -3.18 12.70 32.79
N VAL A 93 -2.35 13.55 33.41
CA VAL A 93 -0.99 13.84 32.93
C VAL A 93 -0.08 12.61 33.00
N ARG A 94 -0.17 11.80 34.07
CA ARG A 94 0.61 10.54 34.17
C ARG A 94 0.24 9.57 33.07
N VAL A 95 -1.05 9.38 32.79
CA VAL A 95 -1.53 8.52 31.70
C VAL A 95 -1.11 9.09 30.34
N THR A 96 -1.21 10.40 30.14
CA THR A 96 -0.80 11.07 28.90
C THR A 96 0.68 10.88 28.60
N ILE A 97 1.54 10.94 29.62
CA ILE A 97 2.99 10.66 29.47
C ILE A 97 3.22 9.22 29.01
N MET A 98 2.45 8.25 29.52
CA MET A 98 2.52 6.86 29.07
C MET A 98 1.99 6.64 27.64
N MET A 99 1.30 7.63 27.06
CA MET A 99 0.84 7.60 25.67
C MET A 99 1.91 8.10 24.67
N LEU A 100 3.04 8.68 25.11
CA LEU A 100 4.09 9.17 24.20
C LEU A 100 4.59 8.15 23.15
N PRO A 101 4.64 6.83 23.43
CA PRO A 101 5.02 5.81 22.45
C PRO A 101 3.91 5.40 21.48
N VAL A 102 2.65 5.72 21.81
CA VAL A 102 1.47 5.31 21.04
C VAL A 102 1.46 5.87 19.60
N PRO A 103 1.87 7.13 19.33
CA PRO A 103 1.97 7.62 17.96
C PRO A 103 2.82 6.75 17.03
N MET A 104 3.94 6.22 17.52
CA MET A 104 4.81 5.38 16.68
C MET A 104 4.17 4.03 16.36
N PHE A 105 3.37 3.47 17.29
CA PHE A 105 2.59 2.27 17.00
C PHE A 105 1.58 2.52 15.87
N TRP A 106 0.84 3.64 15.93
CA TRP A 106 -0.11 4.01 14.86
C TRP A 106 0.60 4.29 13.53
N ALA A 107 1.75 4.97 13.57
CA ALA A 107 2.57 5.19 12.39
C ALA A 107 2.97 3.89 11.67
N LEU A 108 3.11 2.77 12.39
CA LEU A 108 3.33 1.45 11.80
C LEU A 108 2.00 0.79 11.40
N TYR A 109 1.03 0.77 12.31
CA TYR A 109 -0.24 0.07 12.12
C TYR A 109 -1.03 0.58 10.91
N ASP A 110 -1.13 1.91 10.75
CA ASP A 110 -1.93 2.52 9.69
C ASP A 110 -1.31 2.34 8.28
N GLN A 111 -0.05 1.89 8.19
CA GLN A 111 0.57 1.56 6.90
C GLN A 111 -0.05 0.33 6.21
N GLN A 112 -0.81 -0.49 6.94
CA GLN A 112 -1.57 -1.59 6.34
C GLN A 112 -2.57 -1.10 5.27
N GLY A 113 -3.04 0.15 5.39
CA GLY A 113 -3.96 0.80 4.45
C GLY A 113 -3.28 1.63 3.36
N SER A 114 -1.94 1.63 3.30
CA SER A 114 -1.18 2.42 2.33
C SER A 114 -0.01 1.63 1.76
N ARG A 115 1.13 1.61 2.45
CA ARG A 115 2.36 0.98 1.96
C ARG A 115 2.21 -0.52 1.72
N TRP A 116 1.45 -1.23 2.55
CA TRP A 116 1.21 -2.67 2.33
C TRP A 116 0.29 -2.94 1.14
N ILE A 117 -0.60 -2.01 0.80
CA ILE A 117 -1.39 -2.08 -0.45
C ILE A 117 -0.46 -1.91 -1.65
N ILE A 118 0.46 -0.94 -1.62
CA ILE A 118 1.46 -0.76 -2.70
C ILE A 118 2.32 -2.02 -2.86
N GLN A 119 2.76 -2.61 -1.75
CA GLN A 119 3.45 -3.90 -1.77
C GLN A 119 2.59 -5.00 -2.42
N ALA A 120 1.29 -5.08 -2.07
CA ALA A 120 0.37 -6.07 -2.60
C ALA A 120 0.08 -5.91 -4.11
N VAL A 121 0.02 -4.67 -4.61
CA VAL A 121 -0.11 -4.38 -6.06
C VAL A 121 1.07 -4.94 -6.85
N ALA A 122 2.26 -4.92 -6.27
CA ALA A 122 3.47 -5.50 -6.87
C ALA A 122 3.60 -7.03 -6.67
N MET A 123 2.59 -7.70 -6.11
CA MET A 123 2.58 -9.15 -5.86
C MET A 123 1.64 -9.88 -6.82
N ASP A 124 1.74 -11.20 -6.86
CA ASP A 124 0.81 -12.06 -7.58
C ASP A 124 -0.45 -12.28 -6.73
N ALA A 125 -1.52 -11.59 -7.10
CA ALA A 125 -2.85 -11.68 -6.49
C ALA A 125 -3.59 -13.00 -6.80
N GLN A 126 -3.04 -13.91 -7.61
CA GLN A 126 -3.70 -15.15 -7.99
C GLN A 126 -3.55 -16.23 -6.90
N LEU A 127 -4.67 -16.71 -6.34
CA LEU A 127 -4.66 -17.84 -5.41
C LEU A 127 -4.95 -19.17 -6.13
N THR A 128 -5.90 -19.17 -7.07
CA THR A 128 -6.27 -20.33 -7.88
C THR A 128 -6.51 -19.93 -9.34
N SER A 129 -6.78 -20.89 -10.23
CA SER A 129 -7.00 -20.62 -11.66
C SER A 129 -8.13 -19.62 -11.95
N GLY A 130 -9.13 -19.49 -11.06
CA GLY A 130 -10.29 -18.59 -11.23
C GLY A 130 -10.54 -17.60 -10.09
N PHE A 131 -9.72 -17.57 -9.04
CA PHE A 131 -9.89 -16.64 -7.92
C PHE A 131 -8.61 -15.83 -7.69
N ALA A 132 -8.74 -14.51 -7.81
CA ALA A 132 -7.73 -13.52 -7.47
C ALA A 132 -8.24 -12.67 -6.30
N LEU A 133 -7.38 -12.44 -5.31
CA LEU A 133 -7.65 -11.59 -4.16
C LEU A 133 -7.06 -10.21 -4.44
N LEU A 134 -7.91 -9.18 -4.49
CA LEU A 134 -7.42 -7.84 -4.83
C LEU A 134 -6.57 -7.28 -3.67
N PRO A 135 -5.56 -6.43 -3.98
CA PRO A 135 -4.68 -5.83 -2.97
C PRO A 135 -5.38 -5.15 -1.79
N ASP A 136 -6.46 -4.41 -2.06
CA ASP A 136 -7.26 -3.70 -1.05
C ASP A 136 -8.03 -4.66 -0.12
N GLN A 137 -8.40 -5.84 -0.62
CA GLN A 137 -9.09 -6.88 0.15
C GLN A 137 -8.22 -7.49 1.25
N MET A 138 -6.89 -7.33 1.20
CA MET A 138 -5.98 -7.82 2.24
C MET A 138 -6.26 -7.21 3.62
N ALA A 139 -6.77 -5.97 3.66
CA ALA A 139 -7.15 -5.32 4.91
C ALA A 139 -8.27 -6.07 5.68
N THR A 140 -9.07 -6.89 4.99
CA THR A 140 -10.12 -7.72 5.63
C THR A 140 -9.55 -8.78 6.56
N LEU A 141 -8.32 -9.25 6.32
CA LEU A 141 -7.65 -10.25 7.16
C LEU A 141 -7.49 -9.73 8.59
N ASN A 142 -7.17 -8.45 8.76
CA ASN A 142 -7.00 -7.89 10.09
C ASN A 142 -8.29 -8.01 10.94
N ALA A 143 -9.45 -7.70 10.36
CA ALA A 143 -10.74 -7.81 11.05
C ALA A 143 -11.07 -9.27 11.46
N ILE A 144 -10.79 -10.23 10.57
CA ILE A 144 -10.99 -11.66 10.85
C ILE A 144 -10.03 -12.14 11.96
N LEU A 145 -8.76 -11.74 11.87
CA LEU A 145 -7.73 -12.11 12.82
C LEU A 145 -8.01 -11.54 14.22
N ILE A 146 -8.48 -10.30 14.35
CA ILE A 146 -8.88 -9.72 15.64
C ILE A 146 -9.97 -10.57 16.31
N MET A 147 -11.00 -10.94 15.55
CA MET A 147 -12.12 -11.73 16.08
C MET A 147 -11.68 -13.12 16.56
N LEU A 148 -10.69 -13.72 15.87
CA LEU A 148 -10.09 -14.99 16.27
C LEU A 148 -9.13 -14.84 17.45
N PHE A 149 -8.33 -13.77 17.46
CA PHE A 149 -7.23 -13.62 18.40
C PHE A 149 -7.70 -13.11 19.76
N ILE A 150 -8.72 -12.27 19.87
CA ILE A 150 -9.25 -11.85 21.19
C ILE A 150 -9.56 -13.04 22.10
N PRO A 151 -10.41 -14.03 21.70
CA PRO A 151 -10.69 -15.19 22.54
C PRO A 151 -9.45 -16.07 22.75
N LEU A 152 -8.59 -16.24 21.74
CA LEU A 152 -7.34 -16.97 21.85
C LEU A 152 -6.43 -16.37 22.94
N PHE A 153 -6.25 -15.05 22.92
CA PHE A 153 -5.41 -14.34 23.88
C PHE A 153 -6.00 -14.41 25.29
N GLN A 154 -7.30 -14.20 25.44
CA GLN A 154 -7.99 -14.18 26.73
C GLN A 154 -8.10 -15.56 27.39
N ILE A 155 -8.43 -16.60 26.62
CA ILE A 155 -8.74 -17.94 27.17
C ILE A 155 -7.47 -18.80 27.26
N ILE A 156 -6.55 -18.66 26.31
CA ILE A 156 -5.42 -19.58 26.17
C ILE A 156 -4.10 -18.90 26.53
N ILE A 157 -3.77 -17.78 25.88
CA ILE A 157 -2.42 -17.19 25.98
C ILE A 157 -2.20 -16.55 27.36
N TYR A 158 -3.08 -15.66 27.83
CA TYR A 158 -2.89 -14.99 29.13
C TYR A 158 -2.88 -15.98 30.30
N PRO A 159 -3.85 -16.92 30.42
CA PRO A 159 -3.82 -17.92 31.49
C PRO A 159 -2.61 -18.86 31.38
N GLY A 160 -2.14 -19.13 30.15
CA GLY A 160 -0.92 -19.90 29.92
C GLY A 160 0.32 -19.24 30.52
N PHE A 161 0.52 -17.93 30.26
CA PHE A 161 1.64 -17.19 30.83
C PHE A 161 1.55 -17.06 32.35
N GLU A 162 0.34 -16.92 32.89
CA GLU A 162 0.12 -16.87 34.34
C GLU A 162 0.44 -18.21 35.01
N LYS A 163 0.11 -19.34 34.36
CA LYS A 163 0.54 -20.68 34.82
C LYS A 163 2.07 -20.86 34.80
N MET A 164 2.77 -20.17 33.91
CA MET A 164 4.23 -20.13 33.87
C MET A 164 4.84 -19.16 34.91
N GLY A 165 4.03 -18.51 35.74
CA GLY A 165 4.49 -17.58 36.78
C GLY A 165 4.78 -16.16 36.28
N ILE A 166 4.49 -15.85 35.01
CA ILE A 166 4.73 -14.52 34.44
C ILE A 166 3.44 -13.69 34.57
N ARG A 167 3.45 -12.71 35.48
CA ARG A 167 2.33 -11.75 35.59
C ARG A 167 2.24 -10.87 34.36
N THR A 168 1.07 -10.89 33.72
CA THR A 168 0.77 -10.21 32.46
C THR A 168 0.18 -8.81 32.70
N THR A 169 0.97 -7.88 33.27
CA THR A 169 0.49 -6.50 33.48
C THR A 169 0.23 -5.78 32.15
N SER A 170 -0.71 -4.81 32.12
CA SER A 170 -1.08 -4.10 30.89
C SER A 170 0.12 -3.42 30.21
N LEU A 171 1.04 -2.84 30.99
CA LEU A 171 2.25 -2.21 30.45
C LEU A 171 3.20 -3.24 29.82
N ARG A 172 3.35 -4.43 30.41
CA ARG A 172 4.16 -5.51 29.81
C ARG A 172 3.54 -6.02 28.51
N ARG A 173 2.21 -6.14 28.46
CA ARG A 173 1.49 -6.49 27.23
C ARG A 173 1.78 -5.46 26.14
N MET A 174 1.67 -4.16 26.46
CA MET A 174 1.98 -3.08 25.52
C MET A 174 3.43 -3.13 25.02
N VAL A 175 4.42 -3.40 25.89
CA VAL A 175 5.82 -3.57 25.45
C VAL A 175 5.94 -4.73 24.44
N ILE A 176 5.34 -5.88 24.73
CA ILE A 176 5.36 -7.03 23.82
C ILE A 176 4.63 -6.70 22.50
N GLY A 177 3.49 -6.03 22.56
CA GLY A 177 2.74 -5.63 21.36
C GLY A 177 3.54 -4.70 20.46
N GLY A 178 4.31 -3.78 21.05
CA GLY A 178 5.21 -2.91 20.31
C GLY A 178 6.39 -3.65 19.67
N LEU A 179 6.95 -4.66 20.34
CA LEU A 179 7.97 -5.54 19.75
C LEU A 179 7.41 -6.40 18.61
N LEU A 180 6.16 -6.87 18.73
CA LEU A 180 5.48 -7.57 17.63
C LEU A 180 5.24 -6.64 16.44
N ALA A 181 4.85 -5.38 16.66
CA ALA A 181 4.73 -4.41 15.57
C ALA A 181 6.06 -4.21 14.83
N ALA A 182 7.18 -4.10 15.55
CA ALA A 182 8.50 -4.07 14.93
C ALA A 182 8.82 -5.36 14.14
N ALA A 183 8.50 -6.53 14.69
CA ALA A 183 8.70 -7.81 14.01
C ALA A 183 7.83 -7.97 12.74
N ALA A 184 6.61 -7.43 12.73
CA ALA A 184 5.75 -7.40 11.55
C ALA A 184 6.40 -6.59 10.41
N PHE A 185 7.01 -5.45 10.74
CA PHE A 185 7.71 -4.61 9.77
C PHE A 185 9.03 -5.21 9.29
N ILE A 186 9.77 -5.92 10.15
CA ILE A 186 10.93 -6.71 9.73
C ILE A 186 10.49 -7.77 8.72
N THR A 187 9.40 -8.48 9.02
CA THR A 187 8.83 -9.50 8.13
C THR A 187 8.41 -8.88 6.79
N SER A 188 7.71 -7.74 6.83
CA SER A 188 7.31 -6.99 5.65
C SER A 188 8.51 -6.49 4.82
N GLY A 189 9.59 -6.06 5.47
CA GLY A 189 10.84 -5.70 4.81
C GLY A 189 11.47 -6.86 4.04
N PHE A 190 11.47 -8.07 4.61
CA PHE A 190 11.95 -9.27 3.89
C PHE A 190 11.05 -9.64 2.71
N VAL A 191 9.74 -9.57 2.87
CA VAL A 191 8.79 -9.77 1.75
C VAL A 191 9.04 -8.73 0.66
N GLN A 192 9.28 -7.47 1.04
CA GLN A 192 9.57 -6.40 0.09
C GLN A 192 10.87 -6.62 -0.68
N ILE A 193 11.91 -7.19 -0.05
CA ILE A 193 13.15 -7.56 -0.77
C ILE A 193 12.84 -8.57 -1.88
N ALA A 194 12.02 -9.58 -1.61
CA ALA A 194 11.62 -10.55 -2.62
C ALA A 194 10.77 -9.92 -3.74
N VAL A 195 9.86 -9.00 -3.39
CA VAL A 195 9.05 -8.26 -4.37
C VAL A 195 9.93 -7.36 -5.25
N ASN A 196 10.94 -6.72 -4.66
CA ASN A 196 11.88 -5.85 -5.37
C ASN A 196 12.65 -6.58 -6.49
N GLU A 197 12.84 -7.90 -6.40
CA GLU A 197 13.45 -8.68 -7.49
C GLU A 197 12.59 -8.68 -8.76
N THR A 198 11.29 -8.42 -8.65
CA THR A 198 10.38 -8.35 -9.81
C THR A 198 10.14 -6.91 -10.30
N LEU A 199 10.60 -5.91 -9.55
CA LEU A 199 10.47 -4.51 -9.94
C LEU A 199 11.58 -4.15 -10.95
N PRO A 200 11.27 -3.31 -11.94
CA PRO A 200 12.26 -2.87 -12.91
C PRO A 200 13.29 -1.95 -12.27
N ASP A 201 14.54 -2.05 -12.73
CA ASP A 201 15.55 -1.03 -12.46
C ASP A 201 15.13 0.24 -13.24
N VAL A 202 14.99 1.37 -12.55
CA VAL A 202 14.66 2.67 -13.19
C VAL A 202 15.96 3.41 -13.52
N PRO A 203 16.12 3.94 -14.75
CA PRO A 203 17.30 4.74 -15.10
C PRO A 203 17.31 6.06 -14.30
N GLY A 204 18.46 6.43 -13.73
CA GLY A 204 18.63 7.74 -13.10
C GLY A 204 18.75 8.86 -14.14
N ASP A 205 18.56 10.12 -13.71
CA ASP A 205 18.45 11.31 -14.58
C ASP A 205 19.56 11.50 -15.63
N SER A 206 20.75 10.92 -15.44
CA SER A 206 21.89 11.05 -16.36
C SER A 206 22.25 9.77 -17.12
N THR A 207 21.42 8.74 -16.97
CA THR A 207 21.60 7.41 -17.56
C THR A 207 20.38 7.03 -18.38
N ALA A 208 20.59 6.29 -19.46
CA ALA A 208 19.52 5.72 -20.28
C ALA A 208 19.75 4.22 -20.46
N PHE A 209 18.65 3.47 -20.51
CA PHE A 209 18.69 2.03 -20.78
C PHE A 209 18.30 1.74 -22.23
N LEU A 210 18.99 0.80 -22.87
CA LEU A 210 18.74 0.44 -24.26
C LEU A 210 18.65 -1.08 -24.43
N SER A 211 17.46 -1.53 -24.85
CA SER A 211 17.16 -2.92 -25.22
C SER A 211 17.27 -3.11 -26.73
N VAL A 212 17.56 -4.33 -27.18
CA VAL A 212 17.48 -4.70 -28.60
C VAL A 212 16.63 -5.96 -28.75
N ILE A 213 15.69 -5.91 -29.68
CA ILE A 213 14.72 -6.95 -29.98
C ILE A 213 15.03 -7.52 -31.37
N ASN A 214 15.23 -8.82 -31.46
CA ASN A 214 15.32 -9.55 -32.71
C ASN A 214 13.95 -10.16 -33.05
N SER A 215 13.20 -9.49 -33.92
CA SER A 215 11.86 -9.92 -34.36
C SER A 215 11.90 -10.84 -35.58
N PHE A 216 13.06 -11.35 -35.99
CA PHE A 216 13.13 -12.35 -37.05
C PHE A 216 12.42 -13.63 -36.60
N PRO A 217 11.73 -14.33 -37.51
CA PRO A 217 10.89 -15.48 -37.15
C PRO A 217 11.72 -16.61 -36.54
N ASN A 218 11.15 -17.36 -35.58
CA ASN A 218 11.78 -18.54 -34.96
C ASN A 218 12.35 -19.56 -35.97
N ALA A 219 11.73 -19.69 -37.14
CA ALA A 219 12.18 -20.58 -38.20
C ALA A 219 13.47 -20.11 -38.90
N SER A 220 13.87 -18.85 -38.68
CA SER A 220 15.13 -18.30 -39.18
C SER A 220 16.24 -18.51 -38.14
N SER A 221 17.43 -18.88 -38.61
CA SER A 221 18.63 -18.94 -37.75
C SER A 221 19.36 -17.58 -37.75
N CYS A 222 18.62 -16.46 -37.79
CA CYS A 222 19.21 -15.14 -37.91
C CYS A 222 19.55 -14.55 -36.54
N PHE A 223 20.84 -14.37 -36.27
CA PHE A 223 21.37 -13.76 -35.07
C PHE A 223 21.68 -12.29 -35.32
N VAL A 224 21.25 -11.42 -34.40
CA VAL A 224 21.57 -9.99 -34.40
C VAL A 224 22.68 -9.75 -33.38
N ASN A 225 23.86 -9.40 -33.87
CA ASN A 225 25.01 -9.05 -33.06
C ASN A 225 25.07 -7.54 -32.88
N VAL A 226 24.91 -7.07 -31.65
CA VAL A 226 24.84 -5.64 -31.32
C VAL A 226 26.19 -5.18 -30.77
N THR A 227 26.71 -4.08 -31.29
CA THR A 227 27.90 -3.41 -30.75
C THR A 227 27.72 -1.90 -30.73
N ILE A 228 28.12 -1.24 -29.64
CA ILE A 228 28.06 0.21 -29.50
C ILE A 228 29.50 0.73 -29.34
N PRO A 229 30.08 1.37 -30.37
CA PRO A 229 31.44 1.91 -30.30
C PRO A 229 31.57 2.98 -29.21
N GLY A 230 32.69 2.96 -28.48
CA GLY A 230 33.00 4.01 -27.51
C GLY A 230 32.35 3.86 -26.14
N VAL A 231 31.67 2.74 -25.86
CA VAL A 231 31.14 2.39 -24.52
C VAL A 231 32.09 1.40 -23.84
N PRO A 232 32.83 1.80 -22.79
CA PRO A 232 33.74 0.92 -22.08
C PRO A 232 32.97 -0.25 -21.42
N GLY A 233 33.36 -1.49 -21.71
CA GLY A 233 32.75 -2.68 -21.11
C GLY A 233 31.48 -3.21 -21.79
N ALA A 234 31.01 -2.59 -22.87
CA ALA A 234 29.92 -3.14 -23.68
C ALA A 234 30.40 -4.37 -24.47
N SER A 235 30.18 -5.57 -23.93
CA SER A 235 30.32 -6.80 -24.70
C SER A 235 29.34 -6.80 -25.87
N ALA A 236 29.76 -7.36 -27.01
CA ALA A 236 28.85 -7.63 -28.10
C ALA A 236 27.80 -8.65 -27.63
N TYR A 237 26.53 -8.30 -27.67
CA TYR A 237 25.45 -9.27 -27.43
C TYR A 237 25.03 -9.90 -28.74
N SER A 238 24.92 -11.23 -28.75
CA SER A 238 24.35 -12.00 -29.86
C SER A 238 22.94 -12.42 -29.48
N ILE A 239 21.95 -11.90 -30.21
CA ILE A 239 20.53 -12.09 -29.92
C ILE A 239 19.95 -13.09 -30.93
N PRO A 240 19.54 -14.29 -30.50
CA PRO A 240 18.86 -15.27 -31.35
C PRO A 240 17.57 -14.73 -31.99
N ALA A 241 17.11 -15.37 -33.06
CA ALA A 241 15.81 -15.05 -33.67
C ALA A 241 14.67 -15.12 -32.64
N ASN A 242 13.70 -14.21 -32.76
CA ASN A 242 12.53 -14.07 -31.88
C ASN A 242 12.88 -13.97 -30.39
N SER A 243 13.96 -13.25 -30.09
CA SER A 243 14.42 -13.01 -28.71
C SER A 243 14.89 -11.57 -28.55
N SER A 244 15.17 -11.16 -27.32
CA SER A 244 15.53 -9.78 -27.00
C SER A 244 16.47 -9.74 -25.81
N LEU A 245 17.22 -8.64 -25.69
CA LEU A 245 17.92 -8.31 -24.44
C LEU A 245 16.88 -8.00 -23.37
N ILE A 246 17.01 -8.62 -22.20
CA ILE A 246 16.11 -8.37 -21.08
C ILE A 246 16.90 -8.17 -19.80
N ASP A 247 16.36 -7.39 -18.87
CA ASP A 247 16.79 -7.40 -17.48
C ASP A 247 15.74 -8.14 -16.67
N ASP A 248 16.15 -9.30 -16.19
CA ASP A 248 15.37 -10.15 -15.32
C ASP A 248 16.21 -10.41 -14.06
N ASN A 249 15.91 -9.64 -13.02
CA ASN A 249 16.55 -9.75 -11.71
C ASN A 249 16.27 -11.12 -11.06
N VAL A 250 15.12 -11.76 -11.35
CA VAL A 250 14.76 -13.10 -10.85
C VAL A 250 15.67 -14.16 -11.45
N GLN A 251 15.91 -14.09 -12.77
CA GLN A 251 16.81 -15.01 -13.48
C GLN A 251 18.28 -14.56 -13.48
N LYS A 252 18.59 -13.43 -12.81
CA LYS A 252 19.91 -12.80 -12.77
C LYS A 252 20.49 -12.51 -14.17
N ARG A 253 19.62 -12.20 -15.13
CA ARG A 253 20.01 -11.74 -16.46
C ARG A 253 19.98 -10.22 -16.48
N LYS A 254 21.13 -9.59 -16.71
CA LYS A 254 21.27 -8.13 -16.85
C LYS A 254 21.92 -7.83 -18.19
N GLU A 255 21.11 -7.85 -19.24
CA GLU A 255 21.57 -7.81 -20.63
C GLU A 255 21.34 -6.44 -21.29
N LEU A 256 20.60 -5.53 -20.65
CA LEU A 256 20.38 -4.16 -21.14
C LEU A 256 21.69 -3.33 -21.16
N TYR A 257 21.85 -2.53 -22.21
CA TYR A 257 22.90 -1.52 -22.26
C TYR A 257 22.55 -0.34 -21.35
N ARG A 258 23.40 -0.07 -20.36
CA ARG A 258 23.29 1.08 -19.46
C ARG A 258 24.25 2.16 -19.91
N LEU A 259 23.71 3.23 -20.50
CA LEU A 259 24.48 4.26 -21.20
C LEU A 259 24.45 5.56 -20.40
N SER A 260 25.61 6.22 -20.25
CA SER A 260 25.67 7.55 -19.65
C SER A 260 25.43 8.61 -20.71
N THR A 261 24.30 9.31 -20.59
CA THR A 261 23.80 10.33 -21.52
C THR A 261 24.03 11.75 -21.01
N GLY A 262 24.05 11.96 -19.69
CA GLY A 262 23.74 13.30 -19.15
C GLY A 262 22.28 13.62 -19.50
N ASP A 263 22.01 14.83 -20.00
CA ASP A 263 20.66 15.21 -20.44
C ASP A 263 20.24 14.51 -21.74
N SER A 264 21.12 14.53 -22.77
CA SER A 264 20.87 13.86 -24.06
C SER A 264 22.18 13.57 -24.79
N LYS A 265 22.29 12.38 -25.40
CA LYS A 265 23.48 11.96 -26.15
C LYS A 265 23.15 10.98 -27.27
N SER A 266 23.76 11.18 -28.44
CA SER A 266 23.63 10.27 -29.57
C SER A 266 24.69 9.17 -29.57
N PHE A 267 24.27 7.95 -29.88
CA PHE A 267 25.09 6.75 -30.01
C PHE A 267 24.89 6.14 -31.41
N GLU A 268 25.94 5.57 -31.98
CA GLU A 268 25.85 4.78 -33.22
C GLU A 268 25.81 3.30 -32.83
N VAL A 269 24.65 2.66 -32.98
CA VAL A 269 24.45 1.24 -32.66
C VAL A 269 24.69 0.42 -33.93
N ASN A 270 25.71 -0.44 -33.90
CA ASN A 270 26.02 -1.34 -35.01
C ASN A 270 25.27 -2.65 -34.82
N LEU A 271 24.39 -2.97 -35.76
CA LEU A 271 23.63 -4.21 -35.81
C LEU A 271 24.18 -5.06 -36.95
N ALA A 272 24.85 -6.16 -36.63
CA ALA A 272 25.38 -7.11 -37.60
C ALA A 272 24.52 -8.38 -37.61
N PHE A 273 24.05 -8.78 -38.80
CA PHE A 273 23.17 -9.92 -38.98
C PHE A 273 24.01 -11.13 -39.41
N SER A 274 23.88 -12.25 -38.71
CA SER A 274 24.66 -13.46 -38.96
C SER A 274 23.77 -14.70 -38.92
N GLY A 275 24.02 -15.67 -39.81
CA GLY A 275 23.26 -16.92 -39.91
C GLY A 275 22.50 -17.09 -41.23
N THR A 276 21.64 -18.09 -41.31
CA THR A 276 20.82 -18.36 -42.50
C THR A 276 19.46 -17.65 -42.42
N ASN A 277 18.93 -17.20 -43.56
CA ASN A 277 17.63 -16.52 -43.71
C ASN A 277 17.51 -15.14 -43.03
N CYS A 278 18.59 -14.37 -42.95
CA CYS A 278 18.54 -12.93 -42.59
C CYS A 278 18.09 -12.02 -43.76
N TYR A 279 17.37 -12.56 -44.75
CA TYR A 279 16.89 -11.83 -45.95
C TYR A 279 17.98 -11.01 -46.70
N GLY A 280 19.24 -11.44 -46.62
CA GLY A 280 20.37 -10.78 -47.29
C GLY A 280 20.97 -9.58 -46.55
N HIS A 281 20.45 -9.23 -45.36
CA HIS A 281 21.00 -8.15 -44.53
C HIS A 281 22.36 -8.56 -43.93
N LYS A 282 23.33 -7.64 -43.98
CA LYS A 282 24.71 -7.88 -43.49
C LYS A 282 25.01 -7.11 -42.21
N SER A 283 24.95 -5.78 -42.26
CA SER A 283 25.16 -4.93 -41.11
C SER A 283 24.61 -3.55 -41.38
N ILE A 284 24.16 -2.85 -40.34
CA ILE A 284 23.77 -1.45 -40.41
C ILE A 284 24.29 -0.69 -39.19
N LYS A 285 24.61 0.58 -39.41
CA LYS A 285 24.94 1.54 -38.37
C LYS A 285 23.73 2.42 -38.13
N TYR A 286 23.15 2.31 -36.95
CA TYR A 286 21.89 2.98 -36.63
C TYR A 286 22.11 4.05 -35.54
N PRO A 287 21.99 5.35 -35.89
CA PRO A 287 22.12 6.42 -34.91
C PRO A 287 20.86 6.50 -34.03
N VAL A 288 21.05 6.54 -32.71
CA VAL A 288 19.99 6.75 -31.72
C VAL A 288 20.38 7.88 -30.79
N THR A 289 19.43 8.76 -30.48
CA THR A 289 19.59 9.81 -29.47
C THR A 289 18.82 9.40 -28.24
N LEU A 290 19.52 9.33 -27.11
CA LEU A 290 18.95 8.87 -25.85
C LEU A 290 18.98 10.01 -24.83
N GLU A 291 17.87 10.21 -24.13
CA GLU A 291 17.74 11.15 -23.03
C GLU A 291 17.94 10.44 -21.69
N GLY A 292 18.52 11.13 -20.71
CA GLY A 292 18.68 10.59 -19.35
C GLY A 292 17.34 10.42 -18.65
N GLY A 293 17.26 9.41 -17.78
CA GLY A 293 16.02 9.06 -17.05
C GLY A 293 14.99 8.30 -17.86
N LYS A 294 15.34 7.84 -19.08
CA LYS A 294 14.44 7.09 -19.98
C LYS A 294 15.03 5.75 -20.42
N SER A 295 14.14 4.87 -20.86
CA SER A 295 14.48 3.53 -21.39
C SER A 295 13.97 3.41 -22.82
N TYR A 296 14.77 2.79 -23.67
CA TYR A 296 14.52 2.67 -25.09
C TYR A 296 14.71 1.24 -25.55
N TYR A 297 14.09 0.90 -26.68
CA TYR A 297 14.33 -0.36 -27.36
C TYR A 297 14.55 -0.13 -28.84
N ILE A 298 15.36 -0.99 -29.46
CA ILE A 298 15.53 -1.07 -30.91
C ILE A 298 14.98 -2.42 -31.37
N ALA A 299 13.96 -2.43 -32.21
CA ALA A 299 13.47 -3.67 -32.82
C ALA A 299 14.01 -3.84 -34.23
N ALA A 300 14.79 -4.90 -34.44
CA ALA A 300 15.24 -5.36 -35.74
C ALA A 300 14.21 -6.34 -36.31
N THR A 301 13.59 -5.97 -37.43
CA THR A 301 12.55 -6.75 -38.11
C THR A 301 13.01 -7.13 -39.53
N PRO A 302 12.39 -8.12 -40.19
CA PRO A 302 12.65 -8.43 -41.59
C PRO A 302 12.36 -7.28 -42.56
N GLN A 303 11.57 -6.29 -42.16
CA GLN A 303 11.19 -5.15 -43.01
C GLN A 303 12.08 -3.91 -42.79
N GLY A 304 12.72 -3.81 -41.62
CA GLY A 304 13.50 -2.65 -41.22
C GLY A 304 13.81 -2.61 -39.74
N ILE A 305 14.31 -1.47 -39.28
CA ILE A 305 14.60 -1.19 -37.88
C ILE A 305 13.73 -0.04 -37.39
N LEU A 306 13.29 -0.18 -36.15
CA LEU A 306 12.63 0.87 -35.39
C LEU A 306 13.27 1.02 -34.03
N HIS A 307 13.12 2.20 -33.45
CA HIS A 307 13.39 2.42 -32.04
C HIS A 307 12.28 3.28 -31.44
N ASN A 308 11.96 3.05 -30.16
CA ASN A 308 11.07 3.93 -29.42
C ASN A 308 11.38 3.89 -27.93
N GLU A 309 10.78 4.81 -27.18
CA GLU A 309 10.77 4.84 -25.72
C GLU A 309 9.92 3.66 -25.18
N THR A 310 10.37 3.05 -24.08
CA THR A 310 9.60 2.07 -23.30
C THR A 310 9.15 2.69 -21.99
N HIS A 311 7.96 2.32 -21.55
CA HIS A 311 7.52 2.54 -20.18
C HIS A 311 7.80 1.29 -19.32
N TRP A 312 8.15 1.49 -18.04
CA TRP A 312 8.41 0.41 -17.08
C TRP A 312 7.37 0.31 -15.97
N ASP A 313 6.41 1.25 -15.91
CA ASP A 313 5.43 1.24 -14.83
C ASP A 313 4.51 0.04 -14.96
N LYS A 314 4.46 -0.75 -13.88
CA LYS A 314 3.51 -1.84 -13.75
C LYS A 314 2.09 -1.28 -13.57
N PRO A 315 1.06 -2.01 -14.03
CA PRO A 315 -0.33 -1.66 -13.80
C PRO A 315 -0.61 -1.44 -12.30
N GLN A 316 -1.28 -0.32 -11.97
CA GLN A 316 -1.48 0.08 -10.57
C GLN A 316 -2.83 -0.32 -9.99
N GLU A 317 -3.79 -0.74 -10.82
CA GLU A 317 -5.16 -1.05 -10.36
C GLU A 317 -5.23 -2.33 -9.51
N GLY A 318 -4.22 -3.20 -9.59
CA GLY A 318 -4.17 -4.43 -8.78
C GLY A 318 -5.21 -5.50 -9.19
N GLU A 319 -5.92 -5.34 -10.30
CA GLU A 319 -6.92 -6.31 -10.79
C GLU A 319 -6.32 -7.50 -11.56
N GLY A 320 -5.00 -7.69 -11.50
CA GLY A 320 -4.33 -8.76 -12.24
C GLY A 320 -4.11 -8.46 -13.73
N GLN A 321 -3.88 -7.19 -14.05
CA GLN A 321 -3.60 -6.71 -15.40
C GLN A 321 -2.10 -6.78 -15.73
N ASN A 322 -1.80 -6.66 -17.01
CA ASN A 322 -0.46 -6.51 -17.59
C ASN A 322 -0.49 -5.31 -18.54
N ALA A 323 0.58 -4.53 -18.63
CA ALA A 323 0.65 -3.39 -19.53
C ALA A 323 1.17 -3.85 -20.90
N VAL A 324 0.41 -3.55 -21.96
CA VAL A 324 0.68 -3.99 -23.33
C VAL A 324 0.74 -2.79 -24.26
N SER A 325 1.85 -2.62 -24.96
CA SER A 325 1.97 -1.73 -26.12
C SER A 325 2.09 -2.54 -27.42
N ILE A 326 1.76 -1.94 -28.56
CA ILE A 326 1.82 -2.63 -29.87
C ILE A 326 2.58 -1.77 -30.88
N ASN A 327 3.59 -2.36 -31.52
CA ASN A 327 4.22 -1.80 -32.71
C ASN A 327 3.65 -2.49 -33.95
N LEU A 328 2.93 -1.76 -34.79
CA LEU A 328 2.44 -2.26 -36.07
C LEU A 328 3.33 -1.76 -37.20
N VAL A 329 4.20 -2.65 -37.68
CA VAL A 329 5.20 -2.39 -38.73
C VAL A 329 4.66 -2.76 -40.13
N SER A 330 3.45 -3.33 -40.20
CA SER A 330 2.83 -3.66 -41.49
C SER A 330 2.45 -2.39 -42.25
N PRO A 331 2.92 -2.22 -43.50
CA PRO A 331 2.50 -1.09 -44.34
C PRO A 331 1.02 -1.23 -44.70
N CYS A 332 0.36 -0.09 -44.94
CA CYS A 332 -1.07 0.00 -45.20
C CYS A 332 -1.49 -0.91 -46.36
N ASN A 333 -0.73 -0.93 -47.45
CA ASN A 333 -1.04 -1.75 -48.64
C ASN A 333 -1.01 -3.27 -48.42
N ARG A 334 -0.52 -3.75 -47.26
CA ARG A 334 -0.48 -5.16 -46.87
C ARG A 334 -1.51 -5.54 -45.81
N VAL A 335 -2.29 -4.57 -45.33
CA VAL A 335 -3.46 -4.83 -44.48
C VAL A 335 -4.48 -5.67 -45.26
N SER A 336 -5.23 -6.50 -44.55
CA SER A 336 -6.26 -7.37 -45.16
C SER A 336 -7.19 -6.58 -46.09
N PRO A 337 -7.48 -7.06 -47.31
CA PRO A 337 -8.34 -6.35 -48.28
C PRO A 337 -9.77 -6.13 -47.78
N ASN A 338 -10.19 -6.88 -46.76
CA ASN A 338 -11.49 -6.70 -46.12
C ASN A 338 -11.57 -5.40 -45.30
N VAL A 339 -10.43 -4.81 -44.92
CA VAL A 339 -10.31 -3.54 -44.18
C VAL A 339 -10.48 -2.38 -45.16
N THR A 340 -11.71 -2.19 -45.64
CA THR A 340 -12.04 -1.22 -46.69
C THR A 340 -11.85 0.24 -46.28
N TRP A 341 -11.74 0.52 -44.99
CA TRP A 341 -11.62 1.87 -44.44
C TRP A 341 -10.20 2.39 -44.34
N ALA A 342 -9.20 1.51 -44.41
CA ALA A 342 -7.80 1.90 -44.28
C ALA A 342 -7.30 2.76 -45.47
N ASN A 343 -8.07 2.84 -46.57
CA ASN A 343 -7.76 3.66 -47.76
C ASN A 343 -6.30 3.52 -48.26
N CYS A 344 -5.79 2.29 -48.30
CA CYS A 344 -4.37 1.99 -48.56
C CYS A 344 -3.96 1.88 -50.04
N GLN A 345 -4.72 2.42 -50.99
CA GLN A 345 -4.46 2.20 -52.41
C GLN A 345 -3.11 2.81 -52.84
N ASN A 346 -2.19 1.96 -53.28
CA ASN A 346 -0.84 2.30 -53.79
C ASN A 346 0.14 2.96 -52.79
N GLU A 347 -0.17 2.99 -51.49
CA GLU A 347 0.70 3.59 -50.46
C GLU A 347 1.55 2.51 -49.76
N THR A 348 2.74 2.23 -50.30
CA THR A 348 3.65 1.16 -49.81
C THR A 348 4.50 1.54 -48.60
N LEU A 349 4.58 2.84 -48.26
CA LEU A 349 5.43 3.38 -47.20
C LEU A 349 4.64 4.02 -46.05
N LYS A 350 3.30 3.95 -46.10
CA LYS A 350 2.43 4.54 -45.08
C LYS A 350 1.99 3.48 -44.08
N ALA A 351 2.00 3.83 -42.80
CA ALA A 351 1.48 3.01 -41.72
C ALA A 351 -0.05 2.93 -41.74
N TYR A 352 -0.60 1.82 -41.23
CA TYR A 352 -2.02 1.76 -40.87
C TYR A 352 -2.26 2.54 -39.58
N ALA A 353 -3.12 3.56 -39.64
CA ALA A 353 -3.32 4.53 -38.56
C ALA A 353 -4.82 4.63 -38.25
N ASP A 354 -5.35 3.62 -37.54
CA ASP A 354 -6.74 3.55 -37.09
C ASP A 354 -6.83 2.53 -35.93
N ARG A 355 -8.02 2.26 -35.40
CA ARG A 355 -8.22 1.43 -34.21
C ARG A 355 -7.75 0.01 -34.39
N LEU A 356 -7.16 -0.50 -33.31
CA LEU A 356 -6.91 -1.91 -33.07
C LEU A 356 -7.64 -2.37 -31.82
N ALA A 357 -7.95 -3.65 -31.77
CA ALA A 357 -8.42 -4.29 -30.56
C ALA A 357 -7.79 -5.67 -30.33
N LEU A 358 -7.48 -5.97 -29.08
CA LEU A 358 -7.24 -7.31 -28.57
C LEU A 358 -8.56 -7.86 -28.05
N CYS A 359 -9.00 -8.97 -28.62
CA CYS A 359 -10.24 -9.65 -28.25
C CYS A 359 -9.95 -11.08 -27.81
N ALA A 360 -10.63 -11.54 -26.76
CA ALA A 360 -10.45 -12.88 -26.21
C ALA A 360 -10.65 -13.96 -27.29
N TYR A 361 -9.75 -14.93 -27.34
CA TYR A 361 -9.69 -15.95 -28.36
C TYR A 361 -9.57 -17.35 -27.75
N ASP A 362 -10.53 -18.21 -28.07
CA ASP A 362 -10.65 -19.56 -27.49
C ASP A 362 -10.27 -20.65 -28.51
N GLY A 363 -9.42 -20.33 -29.49
CA GLY A 363 -9.01 -21.25 -30.56
C GLY A 363 -10.00 -21.40 -31.73
N THR A 364 -11.23 -20.91 -31.59
CA THR A 364 -12.25 -20.87 -32.65
C THR A 364 -12.71 -19.45 -32.95
N GLU A 365 -12.95 -19.14 -34.21
CA GLU A 365 -13.43 -17.83 -34.65
C GLU A 365 -14.92 -17.67 -34.29
N LYS A 366 -15.20 -16.90 -33.22
CA LYS A 366 -16.57 -16.53 -32.83
C LYS A 366 -17.17 -15.62 -33.91
N GLN A 367 -18.49 -15.70 -34.10
CA GLN A 367 -19.20 -14.85 -35.08
C GLN A 367 -19.03 -13.35 -34.79
N ASN A 368 -19.04 -12.97 -33.51
CA ASN A 368 -18.72 -11.61 -33.04
C ASN A 368 -17.59 -11.72 -31.98
N PRO A 369 -16.32 -11.75 -32.39
CA PRO A 369 -15.20 -12.03 -31.49
C PRO A 369 -14.88 -10.88 -30.53
N CYS A 370 -15.26 -9.65 -30.88
CA CYS A 370 -15.00 -8.44 -30.10
C CYS A 370 -16.34 -7.89 -29.58
N ASN A 371 -16.50 -7.79 -28.25
CA ASN A 371 -17.69 -7.19 -27.65
C ASN A 371 -17.30 -5.98 -26.78
N PRO A 372 -17.58 -4.74 -27.22
CA PRO A 372 -17.21 -3.54 -26.47
C PRO A 372 -17.87 -3.40 -25.10
N ARG A 373 -18.93 -4.16 -24.82
CA ARG A 373 -19.60 -4.19 -23.51
C ARG A 373 -18.94 -5.13 -22.51
N ASP A 374 -18.03 -5.99 -22.95
CA ASP A 374 -17.26 -6.87 -22.08
C ASP A 374 -15.87 -6.29 -21.85
N ALA A 375 -15.71 -5.57 -20.73
CA ALA A 375 -14.46 -4.90 -20.40
C ALA A 375 -13.31 -5.86 -20.05
N ASN A 376 -13.59 -7.16 -19.81
CA ASN A 376 -12.56 -8.14 -19.50
C ASN A 376 -12.08 -8.91 -20.75
N GLU A 377 -12.85 -8.90 -21.83
CA GLU A 377 -12.54 -9.64 -23.06
C GLU A 377 -12.19 -8.73 -24.26
N TYR A 378 -12.34 -7.41 -24.12
CA TYR A 378 -12.14 -6.43 -25.20
C TYR A 378 -11.29 -5.24 -24.76
N TYR A 379 -10.10 -5.13 -25.36
CA TYR A 379 -9.16 -4.03 -25.16
C TYR A 379 -8.89 -3.37 -26.50
N TYR A 380 -8.93 -2.03 -26.58
CA TYR A 380 -8.86 -1.33 -27.86
C TYR A 380 -8.17 0.02 -27.74
N TRP A 381 -7.51 0.45 -28.80
CA TRP A 381 -6.88 1.77 -28.87
C TRP A 381 -7.75 2.70 -29.72
N LYS A 382 -8.04 3.89 -29.19
CA LYS A 382 -8.89 4.89 -29.83
C LYS A 382 -8.07 5.85 -30.68
N ASP A 383 -8.79 6.61 -31.50
CA ASP A 383 -8.29 7.74 -32.29
C ASP A 383 -8.38 9.08 -31.51
N ILE A 384 -8.67 9.01 -30.20
CA ILE A 384 -8.81 10.16 -29.30
C ILE A 384 -7.94 9.84 -28.08
N ASP A 385 -7.29 10.86 -27.50
CA ASP A 385 -6.45 10.80 -26.29
C ASP A 385 -4.99 10.28 -26.47
N ASP A 386 -4.36 10.50 -27.62
CA ASP A 386 -2.94 10.14 -27.89
C ASP A 386 -2.63 8.62 -27.73
N ASP A 387 -3.64 7.76 -27.82
CA ASP A 387 -3.56 6.28 -27.70
C ASP A 387 -2.62 5.61 -28.75
N TRP A 388 -2.30 6.30 -29.84
CA TRP A 388 -1.32 5.86 -30.84
C TRP A 388 -0.71 7.05 -31.58
N HIS A 389 0.50 6.84 -32.10
CA HIS A 389 1.21 7.84 -32.88
C HIS A 389 1.98 7.20 -34.05
N ILE A 390 2.27 8.00 -35.08
CA ILE A 390 3.01 7.56 -36.26
C ILE A 390 4.48 7.89 -36.09
N GLU A 391 5.33 6.87 -36.19
CA GLU A 391 6.77 7.01 -36.08
C GLU A 391 7.50 6.71 -37.39
N ASN A 392 8.71 7.26 -37.50
CA ASN A 392 9.59 6.98 -38.63
C ASN A 392 10.20 5.58 -38.51
N PHE A 393 9.98 4.77 -39.54
CA PHE A 393 10.48 3.42 -39.67
C PHE A 393 11.61 3.36 -40.70
N THR A 394 12.76 2.77 -40.34
CA THR A 394 13.89 2.64 -41.27
C THR A 394 13.77 1.31 -42.02
N ALA A 395 13.10 1.34 -43.17
CA ALA A 395 12.88 0.16 -44.01
C ALA A 395 14.14 -0.21 -44.81
N TRP A 396 14.35 -1.52 -44.99
CA TRP A 396 15.41 -2.04 -45.86
C TRP A 396 15.07 -1.78 -47.34
N LYS A 397 16.03 -1.30 -48.15
CA LYS A 397 15.91 -1.34 -49.62
C LYS A 397 16.39 -2.67 -50.18
N ASN A 398 15.86 -3.02 -51.34
CA ASN A 398 16.22 -4.18 -52.15
C ASN A 398 17.57 -4.11 -52.89
N SER A 399 18.40 -3.09 -52.64
CA SER A 399 19.69 -2.95 -53.33
C SER A 399 20.81 -3.40 -52.42
N VAL A 400 21.74 -4.15 -52.97
CA VAL A 400 22.95 -4.69 -52.31
C VAL A 400 23.89 -3.60 -51.75
N ASP A 401 23.51 -2.33 -51.87
CA ASP A 401 24.16 -1.17 -51.26
C ASP A 401 23.19 -0.45 -50.32
N ASP A 402 23.71 -0.22 -49.12
CA ASP A 402 23.15 0.20 -47.83
C ASP A 402 22.39 1.56 -47.85
N ASN A 403 21.38 1.68 -48.70
CA ASN A 403 20.52 2.85 -48.72
C ASN A 403 19.20 2.45 -48.04
N THR A 404 18.88 2.97 -46.87
CA THR A 404 17.57 2.73 -46.24
C THR A 404 16.50 3.64 -46.86
N THR A 405 15.23 3.34 -46.63
CA THR A 405 14.14 4.29 -46.88
C THR A 405 13.37 4.53 -45.61
N VAL A 406 12.96 5.77 -45.39
CA VAL A 406 12.03 6.10 -44.31
C VAL A 406 10.63 5.72 -44.76
N ALA A 407 10.02 4.76 -44.07
CA ALA A 407 8.58 4.50 -44.11
C ALA A 407 7.97 4.99 -42.78
N SER A 408 6.66 4.88 -42.63
CA SER A 408 6.00 5.08 -41.35
C SER A 408 5.52 3.78 -40.73
N MET A 409 5.52 3.73 -39.40
CA MET A 409 4.90 2.70 -38.58
C MET A 409 3.94 3.31 -37.58
N THR A 410 3.05 2.49 -37.00
CA THR A 410 2.12 2.95 -35.96
C THR A 410 2.49 2.30 -34.64
N VAL A 411 2.65 3.13 -33.62
CA VAL A 411 2.90 2.70 -32.25
C VAL A 411 1.65 2.96 -31.44
N TYR A 412 1.15 1.93 -30.78
CA TYR A 412 0.01 1.99 -29.87
C TYR A 412 0.53 1.98 -28.44
N GLU A 413 0.05 2.94 -27.64
CA GLU A 413 0.48 3.18 -26.27
C GLU A 413 0.14 2.02 -25.33
N PHE A 414 0.72 2.05 -24.13
CA PHE A 414 0.48 1.02 -23.12
C PHE A 414 -0.97 0.99 -22.67
N ARG A 415 -1.52 -0.23 -22.61
CA ARG A 415 -2.87 -0.48 -22.12
C ARG A 415 -2.90 -1.68 -21.19
N ASP A 416 -3.69 -1.57 -20.13
CA ASP A 416 -3.84 -2.62 -19.14
C ASP A 416 -4.76 -3.74 -19.65
N VAL A 417 -4.21 -4.95 -19.78
CA VAL A 417 -4.85 -6.15 -20.33
C VAL A 417 -4.77 -7.29 -19.32
N LYS A 418 -5.90 -7.93 -19.01
CA LYS A 418 -5.94 -9.07 -18.09
C LYS A 418 -5.31 -10.31 -18.74
N LYS A 419 -4.87 -11.26 -17.92
CA LYS A 419 -4.38 -12.55 -18.42
C LYS A 419 -5.44 -13.25 -19.30
N GLY A 420 -4.99 -13.98 -20.31
CA GLY A 420 -5.87 -14.64 -21.25
C GLY A 420 -5.20 -14.86 -22.60
N VAL A 421 -5.91 -15.58 -23.48
CA VAL A 421 -5.50 -15.73 -24.88
C VAL A 421 -6.26 -14.69 -25.69
N TYR A 422 -5.54 -13.86 -26.42
CA TYR A 422 -6.10 -12.78 -27.23
C TYR A 422 -5.65 -12.88 -28.66
N ARG A 423 -6.51 -12.39 -29.57
CA ARG A 423 -6.16 -12.22 -30.97
C ARG A 423 -6.34 -10.75 -31.34
N LEU A 424 -5.48 -10.26 -32.22
CA LEU A 424 -5.48 -8.87 -32.66
C LEU A 424 -6.47 -8.69 -33.82
N TYR A 425 -7.25 -7.61 -33.80
CA TYR A 425 -8.25 -7.26 -34.81
C TYR A 425 -8.12 -5.80 -35.23
N TYR A 426 -8.31 -5.55 -36.53
CA TYR A 426 -8.67 -4.23 -37.06
C TYR A 426 -10.15 -3.98 -36.75
N VAL A 427 -10.47 -2.86 -36.11
CA VAL A 427 -11.84 -2.57 -35.68
C VAL A 427 -12.32 -1.24 -36.24
N LYS A 428 -13.57 -1.20 -36.72
CA LYS A 428 -14.25 0.04 -37.11
C LYS A 428 -15.61 0.16 -36.46
N TYR A 429 -15.92 1.36 -35.97
CA TYR A 429 -17.24 1.74 -35.47
C TYR A 429 -17.97 2.53 -36.56
N PRO A 430 -18.98 1.96 -37.24
CA PRO A 430 -19.69 2.62 -38.34
C PRO A 430 -20.42 3.90 -37.92
N ASP A 431 -20.97 3.92 -36.70
CA ASP A 431 -21.70 5.06 -36.13
C ASP A 431 -20.78 6.15 -35.55
N GLY A 432 -19.46 6.00 -35.68
CA GLY A 432 -18.45 6.94 -35.17
C GLY A 432 -18.24 6.87 -33.64
N ASN A 433 -17.63 7.92 -33.08
CA ASN A 433 -17.43 8.08 -31.64
C ASN A 433 -18.69 8.66 -30.99
N SER A 434 -19.65 7.81 -30.67
CA SER A 434 -20.75 8.17 -29.76
C SER A 434 -20.35 7.90 -28.31
N ASP A 435 -20.90 8.65 -27.35
CA ASP A 435 -20.72 8.39 -25.90
C ASP A 435 -21.27 7.02 -25.46
N ARG A 436 -22.07 6.37 -26.31
CA ARG A 436 -22.64 5.06 -26.06
C ARG A 436 -21.67 3.95 -26.49
N THR A 437 -21.45 2.98 -25.60
CA THR A 437 -20.76 1.74 -25.92
C THR A 437 -21.56 0.90 -26.94
N PRO A 438 -21.02 0.65 -28.14
CA PRO A 438 -21.71 -0.13 -29.18
C PRO A 438 -21.88 -1.59 -28.74
N SER A 439 -22.91 -2.27 -29.26
CA SER A 439 -23.01 -3.73 -29.13
C SER A 439 -22.11 -4.44 -30.14
N SER A 440 -21.86 -5.73 -29.92
CA SER A 440 -20.91 -6.52 -30.72
C SER A 440 -21.29 -6.68 -32.20
N ASP A 441 -22.57 -6.53 -32.54
CA ASP A 441 -23.12 -6.52 -33.90
C ASP A 441 -22.97 -5.17 -34.61
N GLN A 442 -22.75 -4.09 -33.85
CA GLN A 442 -22.57 -2.74 -34.37
C GLN A 442 -21.11 -2.42 -34.71
N ILE A 443 -20.20 -3.38 -34.55
CA ILE A 443 -18.78 -3.18 -34.86
C ILE A 443 -18.32 -4.12 -35.96
N ILE A 444 -17.37 -3.66 -36.77
CA ILE A 444 -16.70 -4.48 -37.78
C ILE A 444 -15.34 -4.85 -37.21
N ALA A 445 -15.09 -6.14 -37.00
CA ALA A 445 -13.82 -6.66 -36.52
C ALA A 445 -13.23 -7.63 -37.54
N ILE A 446 -12.02 -7.34 -38.03
CA ILE A 446 -11.31 -8.17 -39.02
C ILE A 446 -10.01 -8.65 -38.37
N PRO A 447 -9.77 -9.98 -38.30
CA PRO A 447 -8.59 -10.50 -37.64
C PRO A 447 -7.31 -10.08 -38.35
N VAL A 448 -6.30 -9.73 -37.56
CA VAL A 448 -4.92 -9.72 -38.02
C VAL A 448 -4.48 -11.19 -38.08
N ASN A 449 -4.31 -11.71 -39.30
CA ASN A 449 -3.93 -13.11 -39.51
C ASN A 449 -2.65 -13.45 -38.74
N ASP A 450 -2.57 -14.67 -38.18
CA ASP A 450 -1.37 -15.20 -37.52
C ASP A 450 -0.84 -14.43 -36.28
N VAL A 451 -1.65 -13.52 -35.72
CA VAL A 451 -1.31 -12.76 -34.50
C VAL A 451 -2.28 -13.13 -33.35
N ALA A 452 -1.90 -14.16 -32.59
CA ALA A 452 -2.55 -14.53 -31.34
C ALA A 452 -1.49 -14.58 -30.22
N ILE A 453 -1.82 -14.00 -29.08
CA ILE A 453 -0.92 -13.86 -27.92
C ILE A 453 -1.54 -14.54 -26.71
N GLU A 454 -0.71 -15.25 -25.95
CA GLU A 454 -1.07 -15.80 -24.65
C GLU A 454 -0.42 -14.96 -23.56
N ILE A 455 -1.24 -14.24 -22.79
CA ILE A 455 -0.81 -13.41 -21.68
C ILE A 455 -0.94 -14.24 -20.40
N THR A 456 0.20 -14.58 -19.79
CA THR A 456 0.25 -15.39 -18.56
C THR A 456 0.78 -14.58 -17.38
N GLY A 457 0.21 -14.82 -16.20
CA GLY A 457 0.56 -14.07 -15.00
C GLY A 457 0.04 -12.63 -15.02
N MET A 458 0.55 -11.82 -14.10
CA MET A 458 0.07 -10.48 -13.81
C MET A 458 1.24 -9.55 -13.49
N GLY A 459 1.08 -8.25 -13.74
CA GLY A 459 2.10 -7.23 -13.47
C GLY A 459 3.29 -7.22 -14.43
N ALA A 460 3.21 -7.92 -15.57
CA ALA A 460 4.21 -7.80 -16.62
C ALA A 460 3.98 -6.55 -17.47
N VAL A 461 5.05 -6.00 -18.01
CA VAL A 461 5.01 -4.92 -19.01
C VAL A 461 5.70 -5.44 -20.27
N PHE A 462 5.01 -5.44 -21.40
CA PHE A 462 5.57 -5.95 -22.64
C PHE A 462 5.07 -5.18 -23.87
N THR A 463 5.87 -5.26 -24.93
CA THR A 463 5.57 -4.67 -26.23
C THR A 463 5.44 -5.77 -27.28
N LEU A 464 4.31 -5.77 -27.99
CA LEU A 464 4.03 -6.67 -29.09
C LEU A 464 4.47 -6.02 -30.39
N THR A 465 5.49 -6.57 -31.05
CA THR A 465 5.89 -6.10 -32.38
C THR A 465 5.30 -7.00 -33.46
N VAL A 466 4.44 -6.45 -34.31
CA VAL A 466 3.81 -7.14 -35.44
C VAL A 466 4.46 -6.66 -36.73
N SER A 467 5.04 -7.60 -37.48
CA SER A 467 5.72 -7.33 -38.76
C SER A 467 5.41 -8.44 -39.78
N LEU A 468 5.86 -8.27 -41.02
CA LEU A 468 5.69 -9.27 -42.08
C LEU A 468 6.87 -10.25 -42.13
N ASN A 469 6.55 -11.50 -42.46
CA ASN A 469 7.53 -12.56 -42.68
C ASN A 469 8.17 -12.47 -44.08
N GLY A 470 8.93 -11.40 -44.31
CA GLY A 470 9.59 -11.17 -45.58
C GLY A 470 10.07 -9.72 -45.73
N SER A 471 10.83 -9.50 -46.80
CA SER A 471 11.17 -8.16 -47.26
C SER A 471 9.89 -7.39 -47.65
N THR A 472 9.98 -6.05 -47.68
CA THR A 472 8.93 -5.16 -48.21
C THR A 472 8.43 -5.55 -49.61
N THR A 473 9.21 -6.32 -50.36
CA THR A 473 8.92 -6.75 -51.74
C THR A 473 8.52 -8.21 -51.92
N ASP A 474 8.57 -9.02 -50.87
CA ASP A 474 8.22 -10.44 -50.97
C ASP A 474 6.70 -10.64 -51.17
N SER A 475 6.35 -11.66 -51.95
CA SER A 475 4.95 -12.03 -52.26
C SER A 475 4.27 -12.81 -51.13
N VAL A 476 5.06 -13.28 -50.15
CA VAL A 476 4.57 -14.00 -48.97
C VAL A 476 4.28 -12.99 -47.86
N SER A 477 3.04 -12.92 -47.42
CA SER A 477 2.54 -11.93 -46.45
C SER A 477 1.91 -12.60 -45.23
N THR A 478 2.64 -13.52 -44.59
CA THR A 478 2.25 -14.00 -43.27
C THR A 478 2.73 -13.00 -42.23
N ASN A 479 1.87 -12.68 -41.25
CA ASN A 479 2.30 -11.83 -40.15
C ASN A 479 3.15 -12.66 -39.19
N ILE A 480 4.17 -12.03 -38.65
CA ILE A 480 4.96 -12.54 -37.53
C ILE A 480 4.81 -11.56 -36.38
N HIS A 481 4.84 -12.10 -35.18
CA HIS A 481 4.77 -11.30 -33.97
C HIS A 481 5.88 -11.72 -33.02
N ASN A 482 6.44 -10.74 -32.31
CA ASN A 482 7.37 -10.94 -31.22
C ASN A 482 6.83 -10.24 -29.98
N VAL A 483 6.92 -10.91 -28.83
CA VAL A 483 6.54 -10.35 -27.53
C VAL A 483 7.82 -10.02 -26.78
N HIS A 484 8.10 -8.73 -26.62
CA HIS A 484 9.24 -8.27 -25.85
C HIS A 484 8.81 -7.93 -24.43
N VAL A 485 9.30 -8.71 -23.45
CA VAL A 485 9.05 -8.45 -22.03
C VAL A 485 10.03 -7.39 -21.54
N ILE A 486 9.49 -6.21 -21.21
CA ILE A 486 10.24 -5.08 -20.64
C ILE A 486 10.41 -5.30 -19.14
N VAL A 487 9.31 -5.67 -18.47
CA VAL A 487 9.28 -5.93 -17.03
C VAL A 487 8.67 -7.31 -16.78
N PRO A 488 9.35 -8.19 -16.03
CA PRO A 488 8.85 -9.53 -15.75
C PRO A 488 7.57 -9.49 -14.91
N LYS A 489 6.75 -10.54 -15.08
CA LYS A 489 5.54 -10.77 -14.27
C LYS A 489 5.87 -10.92 -12.78
N ASN A 490 4.87 -10.68 -11.94
CA ASN A 490 4.99 -10.90 -10.50
C ASN A 490 5.13 -12.41 -10.22
N HIS A 491 6.04 -12.76 -9.32
CA HIS A 491 6.31 -14.15 -8.92
C HIS A 491 6.02 -14.42 -7.43
N VAL A 492 5.99 -13.37 -6.60
CA VAL A 492 5.73 -13.48 -5.17
C VAL A 492 4.23 -13.46 -4.94
N SER A 493 3.65 -14.55 -4.44
CA SER A 493 2.22 -14.61 -4.10
C SER A 493 1.86 -13.62 -3.00
N ILE A 494 0.72 -12.94 -3.15
CA ILE A 494 0.12 -12.02 -2.16
C ILE A 494 -0.03 -12.65 -0.78
N LEU A 495 -0.15 -13.98 -0.69
CA LEU A 495 -0.26 -14.72 0.56
C LEU A 495 0.98 -14.58 1.47
N TRP A 496 2.13 -14.17 0.93
CA TRP A 496 3.32 -13.87 1.73
C TRP A 496 3.15 -12.65 2.63
N GLN A 497 2.08 -11.86 2.47
CA GLN A 497 1.70 -10.82 3.44
C GLN A 497 0.92 -11.37 4.64
N VAL A 498 0.41 -12.59 4.61
CA VAL A 498 -0.36 -13.14 5.76
C VAL A 498 0.47 -13.14 7.06
N PRO A 499 1.76 -13.54 7.08
CA PRO A 499 2.57 -13.50 8.29
C PRO A 499 2.69 -12.10 8.92
N GLN A 500 2.91 -11.04 8.14
CA GLN A 500 3.00 -9.68 8.68
C GLN A 500 1.65 -9.21 9.23
N TYR A 501 0.53 -9.55 8.59
CA TYR A 501 -0.82 -9.27 9.11
C TYR A 501 -1.08 -10.01 10.44
N VAL A 502 -0.74 -11.29 10.51
CA VAL A 502 -0.85 -12.07 11.76
C VAL A 502 -0.05 -11.44 12.89
N ILE A 503 1.19 -11.05 12.64
CA ILE A 503 2.06 -10.48 13.69
C ILE A 503 1.57 -9.08 14.10
N ILE A 504 1.18 -8.21 13.17
CA ILE A 504 0.70 -6.86 13.51
C ILE A 504 -0.64 -6.92 14.26
N THR A 505 -1.56 -7.82 13.90
CA THR A 505 -2.83 -7.99 14.61
C THR A 505 -2.62 -8.50 16.04
N ALA A 506 -1.69 -9.44 16.24
CA ALA A 506 -1.29 -9.84 17.59
C ALA A 506 -0.68 -8.67 18.37
N GLY A 507 0.12 -7.83 17.70
CA GLY A 507 0.66 -6.59 18.24
C GLY A 507 -0.43 -5.59 18.63
N GLU A 508 -1.46 -5.41 17.79
CA GLU A 508 -2.61 -4.53 18.03
C GLU A 508 -3.37 -4.91 19.30
N ILE A 509 -3.67 -6.20 19.48
CA ILE A 509 -4.40 -6.67 20.66
C ILE A 509 -3.60 -6.38 21.93
N LEU A 510 -2.29 -6.62 21.89
CA LEU A 510 -1.39 -6.42 23.02
C LEU A 510 -0.99 -4.96 23.25
N PHE A 511 -1.17 -4.06 22.28
CA PHE A 511 -0.77 -2.65 22.39
C PHE A 511 -1.99 -1.72 22.45
N SER A 512 -2.83 -1.73 21.42
CA SER A 512 -3.94 -0.80 21.23
C SER A 512 -5.11 -1.14 22.15
N ILE A 513 -5.61 -2.38 22.12
CA ILE A 513 -6.77 -2.79 22.93
C ILE A 513 -6.44 -2.69 24.42
N THR A 514 -5.30 -3.24 24.85
CA THR A 514 -4.83 -3.13 26.24
C THR A 514 -4.46 -1.71 26.63
N GLY A 515 -3.95 -0.89 25.69
CA GLY A 515 -3.61 0.50 25.93
C GLY A 515 -4.85 1.36 26.17
N LEU A 516 -5.92 1.11 25.41
CA LEU A 516 -7.23 1.71 25.65
C LEU A 516 -7.81 1.27 26.99
N GLU A 517 -7.76 -0.03 27.32
CA GLU A 517 -8.21 -0.56 28.62
C GLU A 517 -7.41 0.05 29.79
N PHE A 518 -6.09 0.13 29.65
CA PHE A 518 -5.20 0.76 30.62
C PHE A 518 -5.51 2.25 30.79
N SER A 519 -5.60 2.99 29.68
CA SER A 519 -5.89 4.43 29.75
C SER A 519 -7.26 4.71 30.37
N TYR A 520 -8.25 3.86 30.13
CA TYR A 520 -9.59 4.00 30.70
C TYR A 520 -9.65 3.62 32.19
N SER A 521 -8.94 2.58 32.60
CA SER A 521 -8.89 2.13 34.01
C SER A 521 -8.05 3.04 34.90
N GLN A 522 -7.01 3.67 34.34
CA GLN A 522 -6.12 4.59 35.06
C GLN A 522 -6.57 6.06 34.96
N ALA A 523 -7.70 6.33 34.32
CA ALA A 523 -8.29 7.67 34.25
C ALA A 523 -9.35 7.88 35.33
N ALA A 524 -9.28 9.04 36.00
CA ALA A 524 -10.37 9.49 36.86
C ALA A 524 -11.71 9.51 36.10
N PRO A 525 -12.85 9.19 36.75
CA PRO A 525 -14.17 9.15 36.08
C PRO A 525 -14.56 10.44 35.37
N SER A 526 -14.08 11.59 35.86
CA SER A 526 -14.30 12.92 35.29
C SER A 526 -13.47 13.18 34.01
N MET A 527 -12.38 12.42 33.79
CA MET A 527 -11.37 12.65 32.75
C MET A 527 -11.41 11.65 31.60
N LYS A 528 -12.21 10.58 31.70
CA LYS A 528 -12.27 9.50 30.70
C LYS A 528 -12.48 9.99 29.26
N SER A 529 -13.35 10.98 29.05
CA SER A 529 -13.55 11.57 27.70
C SER A 529 -12.34 12.35 27.19
N VAL A 530 -11.61 13.04 28.08
CA VAL A 530 -10.38 13.77 27.73
C VAL A 530 -9.27 12.79 27.37
N VAL A 531 -9.14 11.69 28.12
CA VAL A 531 -8.16 10.62 27.82
C VAL A 531 -8.40 10.00 26.45
N GLN A 532 -9.66 9.71 26.10
CA GLN A 532 -10.01 9.20 24.78
C GLN A 532 -9.72 10.20 23.66
N ALA A 533 -9.96 11.50 23.90
CA ALA A 533 -9.58 12.55 22.95
C ALA A 533 -8.06 12.64 22.74
N ILE A 534 -7.27 12.52 23.82
CA ILE A 534 -5.80 12.49 23.75
C ILE A 534 -5.34 11.23 23.00
N TRP A 535 -5.98 10.08 23.22
CA TRP A 535 -5.68 8.86 22.46
C TRP A 535 -5.86 9.07 20.96
N LEU A 536 -7.00 9.61 20.51
CA LEU A 536 -7.20 9.92 19.09
C LEU A 536 -6.20 10.96 18.57
N PHE A 537 -5.78 11.91 19.41
CA PHE A 537 -4.72 12.84 19.04
C PHE A 537 -3.37 12.14 18.81
N THR A 538 -3.07 11.07 19.56
CA THR A 538 -1.86 10.27 19.29
C THR A 538 -1.91 9.53 17.95
N VAL A 539 -3.10 9.10 17.49
CA VAL A 539 -3.30 8.54 16.15
C VAL A 539 -2.93 9.57 15.10
N ALA A 540 -3.46 10.79 15.22
CA ALA A 540 -3.17 11.88 14.29
C ALA A 540 -1.68 12.25 14.23
N ILE A 541 -0.95 12.16 15.36
CA ILE A 541 0.51 12.33 15.38
C ILE A 541 1.19 11.17 14.63
N GLY A 542 0.72 9.94 14.80
CA GLY A 542 1.20 8.77 14.05
C GLY A 542 1.07 8.95 12.55
N ASP A 543 -0.12 9.36 12.08
CA ASP A 543 -0.38 9.66 10.68
C ASP A 543 0.54 10.77 10.13
N LEU A 544 0.82 11.79 10.94
CA LEU A 544 1.74 12.86 10.57
C LEU A 544 3.18 12.35 10.38
N ILE A 545 3.62 11.38 11.20
CA ILE A 545 4.95 10.76 11.07
C ILE A 545 5.08 10.03 9.72
N ILE A 546 4.01 9.36 9.27
CA ILE A 546 3.99 8.70 7.96
C ILE A 546 4.24 9.72 6.84
N ILE A 547 3.54 10.86 6.87
CA ILE A 547 3.70 11.92 5.86
C ILE A 547 5.12 12.49 5.85
N ILE A 548 5.70 12.75 7.02
CA ILE A 548 7.06 13.30 7.12
C ILE A 548 8.08 12.34 6.51
N ILE A 549 7.96 11.04 6.78
CA ILE A 549 8.88 10.03 6.25
C ILE A 549 8.68 9.87 4.73
N ALA A 550 7.44 9.95 4.25
CA ALA A 550 7.13 9.86 2.83
C ALA A 550 7.67 11.03 1.98
N LEU A 551 8.06 12.16 2.60
CA LEU A 551 8.69 13.30 1.92
C LEU A 551 10.19 13.10 1.65
N ILE A 552 10.81 12.04 2.18
CA ILE A 552 12.23 11.75 1.95
C ILE A 552 12.37 11.13 0.55
N PRO A 553 13.06 11.80 -0.41
CA PRO A 553 13.21 11.27 -1.76
C PRO A 553 14.10 10.02 -1.80
N GLU A 554 13.79 9.11 -2.73
CA GLU A 554 14.58 7.93 -3.10
C GLU A 554 14.76 6.80 -2.06
N SER A 555 13.91 6.68 -1.03
CA SER A 555 13.97 5.49 -0.18
C SER A 555 13.29 4.28 -0.85
N ASN A 556 14.06 3.22 -1.10
CA ASN A 556 13.51 1.90 -1.42
C ASN A 556 12.50 1.50 -0.34
N LEU A 557 11.31 1.06 -0.75
CA LEU A 557 10.23 0.69 0.17
C LEU A 557 10.67 -0.33 1.25
N ALA A 558 11.58 -1.25 0.93
CA ALA A 558 12.13 -2.20 1.90
C ALA A 558 12.92 -1.49 3.02
N ILE A 559 13.72 -0.49 2.66
CA ILE A 559 14.52 0.29 3.62
C ILE A 559 13.59 1.07 4.55
N GLU A 560 12.52 1.67 4.02
CA GLU A 560 11.51 2.36 4.84
C GLU A 560 10.92 1.42 5.90
N MET A 561 10.56 0.19 5.52
CA MET A 561 10.02 -0.81 6.46
C MET A 561 10.99 -1.12 7.61
N PHE A 562 12.29 -1.26 7.30
CA PHE A 562 13.31 -1.49 8.33
C PHE A 562 13.53 -0.26 9.22
N VAL A 563 13.46 0.95 8.67
CA VAL A 563 13.55 2.20 9.44
C VAL A 563 12.40 2.30 10.43
N PHE A 564 11.16 2.01 10.00
CA PHE A 564 10.01 1.95 10.91
C PHE A 564 10.17 0.90 12.01
N ALA A 565 10.65 -0.30 11.66
CA ALA A 565 10.92 -1.34 12.66
C ALA A 565 11.97 -0.89 13.69
N GLY A 566 13.07 -0.28 13.24
CA GLY A 566 14.13 0.24 14.11
C GLY A 566 13.63 1.36 15.03
N ALA A 567 12.88 2.32 14.48
CA ALA A 567 12.26 3.39 15.25
C ALA A 567 11.32 2.84 16.33
N MET A 568 10.52 1.82 15.99
CA MET A 568 9.62 1.18 16.94
C MET A 568 10.38 0.49 18.08
N ILE A 569 11.48 -0.22 17.79
CA ILE A 569 12.31 -0.86 18.83
C ILE A 569 12.86 0.18 19.82
N VAL A 570 13.35 1.32 19.32
CA VAL A 570 13.87 2.41 20.18
C VAL A 570 12.76 2.95 21.09
N VAL A 571 11.59 3.24 20.51
CA VAL A 571 10.46 3.83 21.23
C VAL A 571 9.89 2.85 22.27
N VAL A 572 9.81 1.57 21.94
CA VAL A 572 9.40 0.52 22.89
C VAL A 572 10.44 0.32 23.98
N GLY A 573 11.73 0.44 23.68
CA GLY A 573 12.80 0.43 24.68
C GLY A 573 12.65 1.58 25.69
N ILE A 574 12.39 2.79 25.20
CA ILE A 574 12.11 3.96 26.06
C ILE A 574 10.84 3.73 26.89
N PHE A 575 9.78 3.20 26.27
CA PHE A 575 8.54 2.88 26.96
C PHE A 575 8.72 1.85 28.08
N ALA A 576 9.48 0.79 27.83
CA ALA A 576 9.77 -0.23 28.82
C ALA A 576 10.52 0.37 30.02
N LEU A 577 11.48 1.27 29.79
CA LEU A 577 12.17 2.01 30.85
C LEU A 577 11.21 2.92 31.62
N MET A 578 10.37 3.68 30.93
CA MET A 578 9.36 4.52 31.56
C MET A 578 8.38 3.70 32.41
N ALA A 579 7.91 2.56 31.90
CA ALA A 579 6.99 1.68 32.62
C ALA A 579 7.59 1.12 33.91
N VAL A 580 8.89 0.84 33.94
CA VAL A 580 9.60 0.32 35.12
C VAL A 580 9.92 1.43 36.14
N PHE A 581 10.40 2.58 35.67
CA PHE A 581 10.95 3.62 36.57
C PHE A 581 9.97 4.75 36.93
N TYR A 582 8.94 4.99 36.11
CA TYR A 582 8.08 6.18 36.25
C TYR A 582 6.62 5.86 36.61
N TYR A 583 6.10 4.68 36.27
CA TYR A 583 4.67 4.41 36.43
C TYR A 583 4.30 3.73 37.75
N GLU A 584 3.40 4.36 38.48
CA GLU A 584 2.72 3.78 39.64
C GLU A 584 1.23 3.63 39.31
N TYR A 585 0.69 2.42 39.47
CA TYR A 585 -0.70 2.12 39.20
C TYR A 585 -1.61 2.80 40.24
N VAL A 586 -2.65 3.48 39.75
CA VAL A 586 -3.69 4.10 40.58
C VAL A 586 -4.94 3.23 40.53
N ASP A 587 -5.44 2.78 41.69
CA ASP A 587 -6.66 1.99 41.80
C ASP A 587 -7.85 2.90 42.14
N TYR A 588 -8.82 2.98 41.23
CA TYR A 588 -10.05 3.76 41.42
C TYR A 588 -11.24 2.92 41.91
N SER A 589 -11.07 1.60 42.07
CA SER A 589 -12.16 0.69 42.48
C SER A 589 -12.51 0.79 43.98
N GLN A 590 -11.51 1.04 44.83
CA GLN A 590 -11.71 1.13 46.29
C GLN A 590 -12.43 2.40 46.76
N GLY A 591 -12.51 3.43 45.92
CA GLY A 591 -13.18 4.69 46.26
C GLY A 591 -14.72 4.61 46.26
N GLU A 592 -15.30 3.57 45.66
CA GLU A 592 -16.76 3.32 45.68
C GLU A 592 -17.19 2.42 46.86
N ASP A 593 -16.36 1.49 47.34
CA ASP A 593 -16.76 0.54 48.41
C ASP A 593 -16.78 1.14 49.82
N ASP A 594 -15.98 2.16 50.09
CA ASP A 594 -16.15 2.95 51.31
C ASP A 594 -17.53 3.62 51.36
N SER A 595 -18.18 3.83 50.20
CA SER A 595 -19.50 4.46 50.08
C SER A 595 -20.66 3.56 50.55
N THR A 596 -20.53 2.25 50.35
CA THR A 596 -21.54 1.21 50.63
C THR A 596 -21.35 0.52 51.98
N ALA A 597 -20.11 0.38 52.47
CA ALA A 597 -19.86 -0.21 53.79
C ALA A 597 -20.36 0.67 54.96
N SER A 598 -20.32 2.00 54.82
CA SER A 598 -20.81 2.92 55.85
C SER A 598 -22.34 3.05 55.86
N THR A 599 -23.04 2.64 54.80
CA THR A 599 -24.51 2.69 54.78
C THR A 599 -25.15 1.55 55.57
N LEU A 600 -24.42 0.45 55.83
CA LEU A 600 -24.86 -0.61 56.74
C LEU A 600 -24.53 -0.32 58.21
N SER A 601 -23.40 0.33 58.52
CA SER A 601 -23.06 0.70 59.91
C SER A 601 -23.90 1.86 60.47
N ASP A 602 -24.45 2.71 59.59
CA ASP A 602 -25.25 3.87 60.00
C ASP A 602 -26.75 3.56 60.14
N VAL A 603 -27.22 2.39 59.69
CA VAL A 603 -28.59 1.91 59.94
C VAL A 603 -28.68 1.11 61.24
N GLU A 604 -27.60 0.44 61.66
CA GLU A 604 -27.60 -0.38 62.88
C GLU A 604 -27.37 0.43 64.17
N ASN A 605 -26.94 1.69 64.07
CA ASN A 605 -26.68 2.57 65.21
C ASN A 605 -27.88 3.42 65.68
N ASP A 606 -29.03 3.35 65.00
CA ASP A 606 -30.27 4.04 65.43
C ASP A 606 -31.26 3.13 66.20
N GLU A 607 -30.95 1.84 66.43
CA GLU A 607 -31.85 0.92 67.17
C GLU A 607 -31.34 0.40 68.53
N ILE A 608 -30.15 0.77 69.01
CA ILE A 608 -29.67 0.29 70.32
C ILE A 608 -29.26 1.45 71.24
N SER A 609 -30.26 2.21 71.68
CA SER A 609 -30.18 2.92 72.96
C SER A 609 -30.70 2.00 74.07
N HIS A 610 -29.87 1.08 74.56
CA HIS A 610 -29.93 0.53 75.93
C HIS A 610 -28.79 -0.46 76.17
N GLY A 611 -27.86 -0.13 77.07
CA GLY A 611 -26.96 -1.12 77.69
C GLY A 611 -25.48 -0.73 77.70
N LYS A 612 -24.96 -0.44 78.88
CA LYS A 612 -23.51 -0.36 79.19
C LYS A 612 -22.81 -1.69 78.85
N ILE A 613 -21.51 -1.66 78.51
CA ILE A 613 -20.37 -2.33 79.19
C ILE A 613 -19.07 -2.24 78.34
N ASN A 614 -17.94 -2.28 79.04
CA ASN A 614 -16.53 -2.02 78.71
C ASN A 614 -15.80 -2.96 77.71
N HIS A 615 -14.57 -2.51 77.37
CA HIS A 615 -13.38 -3.20 76.81
C HIS A 615 -13.38 -3.43 75.29
N GLY A 616 -12.26 -3.38 74.55
CA GLY A 616 -10.82 -3.28 74.84
C GLY A 616 -10.08 -3.49 73.50
N TYR A 617 -8.84 -3.00 73.41
CA TYR A 617 -7.92 -3.18 72.27
C TYR A 617 -7.81 -4.63 71.77
N ASP A 618 -7.72 -4.89 70.46
CA ASP A 618 -6.46 -5.28 69.80
C ASP A 618 -6.56 -5.57 68.28
N LYS A 619 -5.38 -5.47 67.66
CA LYS A 619 -5.02 -5.69 66.24
C LYS A 619 -5.11 -7.16 65.79
N ALA A 620 -5.13 -7.33 64.45
CA ALA A 620 -4.21 -8.18 63.66
C ALA A 620 -4.80 -9.34 62.83
N PHE A 621 -4.32 -9.41 61.57
CA PHE A 621 -4.13 -10.57 60.68
C PHE A 621 -5.37 -11.29 60.13
N ASP A 622 -5.63 -11.29 58.82
CA ASP A 622 -4.96 -11.97 57.69
C ASP A 622 -5.56 -13.34 57.38
N THR A 623 -5.65 -13.59 56.07
CA THR A 623 -5.75 -14.89 55.36
C THR A 623 -6.91 -15.87 55.66
N SER A 624 -7.72 -16.04 54.61
CA SER A 624 -7.86 -17.29 53.83
C SER A 624 -9.24 -17.95 53.76
N SER A 625 -9.56 -18.26 52.50
CA SER A 625 -10.17 -19.49 52.02
C SER A 625 -11.68 -19.70 52.18
N ASP A 626 -12.23 -20.17 51.06
CA ASP A 626 -13.22 -21.24 51.00
C ASP A 626 -14.67 -20.90 51.40
N LEU A 627 -15.57 -20.81 50.40
CA LEU A 627 -16.41 -21.94 49.99
C LEU A 627 -17.50 -21.53 48.97
N ARG A 628 -17.51 -22.24 47.84
CA ARG A 628 -18.66 -22.96 47.25
C ARG A 628 -20.04 -22.27 46.99
N LEU A 629 -20.41 -22.43 45.72
CA LEU A 629 -21.66 -23.04 45.20
C LEU A 629 -22.96 -22.22 45.11
N ARG A 630 -23.54 -22.35 43.89
CA ARG A 630 -24.94 -22.18 43.46
C ARG A 630 -25.34 -20.71 43.25
N MET A 631 -25.89 -20.31 42.11
CA MET A 631 -26.79 -20.99 41.18
C MET A 631 -26.57 -20.52 39.74
#